data_AF-A0A8T2ZPP3-F1
#
_entry.id   AF-A0A8T2ZPP3-F1
#
_cell.length_a   1.000
_cell.length_b   1.000
_cell.length_c   1.000
_cell.angle_alpha   90.00
_cell.angle_beta   90.00
_cell.angle_gamma   90.00
#
_symmetry.space_group_name_H-M   'P 1'
#
loop_
_entity.id
_entity.type
_entity.pdbx_description
1 polymer ?
#
loop_
_entity_poly.entity_id
_entity_poly.type
_entity_poly.pdbx_seq_one_letter_code
_entity_poly.pdbx_strand_id
1 'polypeptide(L)'
;MSASDILKASECQVHLGQYYDANKKAIVGGLLDTRMGAPNKHGTCQTCGGSFTDCPGHFGYLNLVLPVYNVGYLSTILDILKCICKSCSRVLVDEKLRKSYLKRMRNPRTEPLKKNELMKEIVKKCSSMASSKAVKCLRCGYMN
;
A
#
# COMPACT_ATOMS: atom_id res chain seq x y z
N MET A 1 -2.50 -2.88 -3.72
CA MET A 1 -3.78 -3.56 -3.40
C MET A 1 -4.42 -2.82 -2.23
N SER A 2 -5.74 -2.62 -2.27
CA SER A 2 -6.46 -2.09 -1.11
C SER A 2 -6.65 -3.18 -0.05
N ALA A 3 -6.97 -2.79 1.19
CA ALA A 3 -7.29 -3.76 2.25
C ALA A 3 -8.42 -4.71 1.85
N SER A 4 -9.47 -4.19 1.19
CA SER A 4 -10.56 -5.01 0.68
C SER A 4 -10.13 -5.98 -0.43
N ASP A 5 -9.16 -5.61 -1.28
CA ASP A 5 -8.66 -6.52 -2.31
C ASP A 5 -7.86 -7.66 -1.69
N ILE A 6 -7.07 -7.36 -0.65
CA ILE A 6 -6.33 -8.38 0.10
C ILE A 6 -7.31 -9.36 0.75
N LEU A 7 -8.35 -8.85 1.42
CA LEU A 7 -9.37 -9.70 2.05
C LEU A 7 -10.11 -10.57 1.04
N LYS A 8 -10.49 -10.03 -0.12
CA LYS A 8 -11.18 -10.78 -1.18
C LYS A 8 -10.31 -11.86 -1.82
N ALA A 9 -9.00 -11.62 -1.91
CA ALA A 9 -8.05 -12.58 -2.47
C ALA A 9 -7.59 -13.65 -1.46
N SER A 10 -7.93 -13.49 -0.17
CA SER A 10 -7.45 -14.36 0.89
C SER A 10 -8.49 -15.39 1.31
N GLU A 11 -8.06 -16.63 1.48
CA GLU A 11 -8.91 -17.75 1.90
C GLU A 11 -9.04 -17.87 3.42
N CYS A 12 -8.06 -17.36 4.16
CA CYS A 12 -8.07 -17.43 5.62
C CYS A 12 -7.33 -16.28 6.30
N GLN A 13 -7.70 -16.05 7.56
CA GLN A 13 -6.97 -15.17 8.48
C GLN A 13 -5.91 -15.96 9.25
N VAL A 14 -4.66 -15.53 9.15
CA VAL A 14 -3.58 -16.02 9.99
C VAL A 14 -3.50 -15.13 11.23
N HIS A 15 -3.51 -15.74 12.42
CA HIS A 15 -3.43 -15.03 13.70
C HIS A 15 -2.59 -15.78 14.74
N LEU A 16 -2.23 -17.05 14.48
CA LEU A 16 -1.34 -17.84 15.32
C LEU A 16 0.05 -17.90 14.67
N GLY A 17 1.09 -17.62 15.46
CA GLY A 17 2.49 -17.71 15.02
C GLY A 17 3.06 -19.14 14.99
N GLN A 18 2.20 -20.15 15.09
CA GLN A 18 2.60 -21.56 15.17
C GLN A 18 2.36 -22.27 13.82
N TYR A 19 3.17 -23.30 13.55
CA TYR A 19 3.08 -24.10 12.32
C TYR A 19 2.27 -25.38 12.53
N TYR A 20 2.66 -26.18 13.52
CA TYR A 20 2.13 -27.51 13.77
C TYR A 20 1.73 -27.67 15.24
N ASP A 21 0.73 -28.51 15.49
CA ASP A 21 0.36 -28.96 16.83
C ASP A 21 1.32 -30.06 17.35
N ALA A 22 1.06 -30.55 18.56
CA ALA A 22 1.83 -31.63 19.18
C ALA A 22 1.86 -32.94 18.35
N ASN A 23 0.87 -33.14 17.48
CA ASN A 23 0.74 -34.31 16.60
C ASN A 23 1.34 -34.06 15.21
N LYS A 24 2.09 -32.97 15.01
CA LYS A 24 2.67 -32.56 13.72
C LYS A 24 1.63 -32.25 12.64
N LYS A 25 0.40 -31.91 13.03
CA LYS A 25 -0.66 -31.47 12.10
C LYS A 25 -0.68 -29.95 12.01
N ALA A 26 -0.86 -29.42 10.80
CA ALA A 26 -0.94 -27.99 10.58
C ALA A 26 -2.11 -27.37 11.36
N ILE A 27 -1.85 -26.22 12.00
CA ILE A 27 -2.84 -25.53 12.83
C ILE A 27 -3.70 -24.60 11.97
N VAL A 28 -5.03 -24.66 12.16
CA VAL A 28 -5.98 -23.72 11.54
C VAL A 28 -5.76 -22.32 12.11
N GLY A 29 -5.59 -21.32 11.25
CA GLY A 29 -5.21 -19.96 11.60
C GLY A 29 -3.72 -19.77 11.89
N GLY A 30 -2.91 -20.83 11.73
CA GLY A 30 -1.46 -20.80 11.79
C GLY A 30 -0.78 -20.45 10.47
N LEU A 31 0.54 -20.45 10.46
CA LEU A 31 1.35 -20.05 9.30
C LEU A 31 1.31 -21.06 8.13
N LEU A 32 0.94 -22.32 8.39
CA LEU A 32 0.79 -23.38 7.39
C LEU A 32 -0.65 -23.90 7.32
N ASP A 33 -1.63 -23.04 7.57
CA ASP A 33 -3.05 -23.39 7.44
C ASP A 33 -3.32 -24.06 6.08
N THR A 34 -3.97 -25.22 6.10
CA THR A 34 -4.24 -26.05 4.92
C THR A 34 -5.12 -25.36 3.87
N ARG A 35 -5.81 -24.27 4.23
CA ARG A 35 -6.55 -23.41 3.30
C ARG A 35 -5.63 -22.55 2.43
N MET A 36 -4.39 -22.31 2.84
CA MET A 36 -3.38 -21.61 2.02
C MET A 36 -2.64 -22.54 1.06
N GLY A 37 -2.77 -23.86 1.23
CA GLY A 37 -2.12 -24.86 0.38
C GLY A 37 -1.88 -26.18 1.11
N ALA A 38 -1.33 -27.15 0.39
CA ALA A 38 -0.88 -28.40 1.01
C ALA A 38 0.40 -28.13 1.84
N PRO A 39 0.42 -28.42 3.15
CA PRO A 39 1.55 -28.06 4.02
C PRO A 39 2.79 -28.94 3.81
N ASN A 40 2.62 -30.14 3.24
CA ASN A 40 3.69 -31.08 2.94
C ASN A 40 3.28 -32.02 1.79
N LYS A 41 4.22 -32.87 1.33
CA LYS A 41 4.02 -33.82 0.21
C LYS A 41 2.85 -34.79 0.39
N HIS A 42 2.45 -35.08 1.63
CA HIS A 42 1.38 -36.01 1.96
C HIS A 42 0.06 -35.28 2.30
N GLY A 43 0.10 -33.96 2.40
CA GLY A 43 -1.05 -33.12 2.70
C GLY A 43 -1.80 -32.71 1.45
N THR A 44 -3.06 -32.35 1.64
CA THR A 44 -3.93 -31.80 0.60
C THR A 44 -4.37 -30.39 0.99
N CYS A 45 -4.57 -29.54 -0.01
CA CYS A 45 -5.12 -28.21 0.21
C CYS A 45 -6.62 -28.30 0.50
N GLN A 46 -7.10 -27.59 1.53
CA GLN A 46 -8.52 -27.55 1.87
C GLN A 46 -9.35 -26.63 0.95
N THR A 47 -8.70 -25.76 0.17
CA THR A 47 -9.38 -24.80 -0.72
C THR A 47 -9.60 -25.40 -2.10
N CYS A 48 -8.54 -25.85 -2.78
CA CYS A 48 -8.65 -26.43 -4.12
C CYS A 48 -8.66 -27.96 -4.17
N GLY A 49 -8.39 -28.65 -3.05
CA GLY A 49 -8.28 -30.11 -3.01
C GLY A 49 -6.98 -30.67 -3.62
N GLY A 50 -6.13 -29.83 -4.21
CA GLY A 50 -4.89 -30.23 -4.86
C GLY A 50 -3.84 -30.80 -3.89
N SER A 51 -3.00 -31.69 -4.40
CA SER A 51 -1.82 -32.20 -3.70
C SER A 51 -0.72 -31.12 -3.63
N PHE A 52 0.40 -31.42 -2.97
CA PHE A 52 1.56 -30.51 -2.91
C PHE A 52 2.13 -30.13 -4.29
N THR A 53 2.02 -31.00 -5.29
CA THR A 53 2.53 -30.72 -6.65
C THR A 53 1.54 -29.95 -7.50
N ASP A 54 0.23 -30.10 -7.23
CA ASP A 54 -0.82 -29.61 -8.11
C ASP A 54 -1.43 -28.30 -7.61
N CYS A 55 -1.30 -28.02 -6.31
CA CYS A 55 -1.85 -26.81 -5.69
C CYS A 55 -1.03 -25.56 -6.09
N PRO A 56 -1.66 -24.53 -6.69
CA PRO A 56 -0.96 -23.29 -7.05
C PRO A 56 -0.61 -22.41 -5.84
N GLY A 57 -1.23 -22.69 -4.68
CA GLY A 57 -1.13 -21.88 -3.48
C GLY A 57 -2.22 -20.81 -3.40
N HIS A 58 -2.64 -20.50 -2.18
CA HIS A 58 -3.70 -19.54 -1.90
C HIS A 58 -3.23 -18.52 -0.86
N PHE A 59 -3.66 -17.28 -1.01
CA PHE A 59 -3.28 -16.22 -0.07
C PHE A 59 -4.06 -16.36 1.24
N GLY A 60 -3.38 -16.01 2.34
CA GLY A 60 -4.02 -15.64 3.58
C GLY A 60 -3.75 -14.16 3.88
N TYR A 61 -4.43 -13.62 4.88
CA TYR A 61 -4.15 -12.28 5.38
C TYR A 61 -3.83 -12.30 6.87
N LEU A 62 -3.00 -11.34 7.27
CA LEU A 62 -2.71 -11.02 8.67
C LEU A 62 -3.32 -9.65 8.97
N ASN A 63 -4.22 -9.61 9.95
CA ASN A 63 -4.74 -8.33 10.42
C ASN A 63 -3.76 -7.70 11.41
N LEU A 64 -3.22 -6.53 11.09
CA LEU A 64 -2.34 -5.80 11.99
C LEU A 64 -3.18 -4.97 12.95
N VAL A 65 -2.85 -5.04 14.24
CA VAL A 65 -3.55 -4.28 15.29
C VAL A 65 -3.40 -2.77 15.09
N LEU A 66 -2.24 -2.34 14.59
CA LEU A 66 -1.93 -0.96 14.26
C LEU A 66 -1.36 -0.86 12.83
N PRO A 67 -1.64 0.24 12.10
CA PRO A 67 -1.05 0.44 10.79
C PRO A 67 0.46 0.62 10.90
N VAL A 68 1.19 0.06 9.93
CA VAL A 68 2.65 0.15 9.83
C VAL A 68 3.01 0.77 8.48
N TYR A 69 4.07 1.58 8.46
CA TYR A 69 4.58 2.12 7.20
C TYR A 69 5.22 1.03 6.36
N ASN A 70 4.81 0.95 5.09
CA ASN A 70 5.49 0.10 4.12
C ASN A 70 6.80 0.76 3.70
N VAL A 71 7.93 0.08 3.95
CA VAL A 71 9.28 0.59 3.66
C VAL A 71 9.46 0.97 2.19
N GLY A 72 8.84 0.23 1.26
CA GLY A 72 8.89 0.51 -0.18
C GLY A 72 8.17 1.79 -0.59
N TYR A 73 7.23 2.28 0.21
CA TYR A 73 6.48 3.52 -0.05
C TYR A 73 6.91 4.68 0.85
N LEU A 74 7.86 4.47 1.78
CA LEU A 74 8.20 5.46 2.79
C LEU A 74 8.65 6.80 2.18
N SER A 75 9.49 6.76 1.13
CA SER A 75 9.94 7.95 0.41
C SER A 75 8.78 8.69 -0.27
N THR A 76 7.89 7.96 -0.94
CA THR A 76 6.69 8.51 -1.59
C THR A 76 5.72 9.12 -0.60
N ILE A 77 5.52 8.47 0.56
CA ILE A 77 4.69 8.98 1.65
C ILE A 77 5.23 10.32 2.14
N LEU A 78 6.54 10.42 2.37
CA LEU A 78 7.18 11.68 2.78
C LEU A 78 7.00 12.79 1.73
N ASP A 79 7.14 12.47 0.45
CA ASP A 79 6.93 13.44 -0.62
C ASP A 79 5.48 13.92 -0.68
N ILE A 80 4.50 13.04 -0.51
CA ILE A 80 3.08 13.42 -0.42
C ILE A 80 2.84 14.32 0.79
N LEU A 81 3.36 13.95 1.97
CA LEU A 81 3.19 14.71 3.21
C LEU A 81 3.80 16.12 3.15
N LYS A 82 4.90 16.30 2.42
CA LYS A 82 5.47 17.62 2.11
C LYS A 82 4.57 18.45 1.20
N CYS A 83 3.77 17.80 0.35
CA CYS A 83 2.94 18.44 -0.66
C CYS A 83 1.51 18.77 -0.22
N ILE A 84 1.03 18.24 0.91
CA ILE A 84 -0.35 18.42 1.36
C ILE A 84 -0.44 19.24 2.65
N CYS A 85 -1.60 19.87 2.83
CA CYS A 85 -1.94 20.50 4.08
C CYS A 85 -2.21 19.43 5.15
N LYS A 86 -1.59 19.55 6.34
CA LYS A 86 -1.72 18.59 7.44
C LYS A 86 -3.08 18.66 8.15
N SER A 87 -3.88 19.69 7.86
CA SER A 87 -5.23 19.88 8.41
C SER A 87 -6.34 19.49 7.41
N CYS A 88 -6.28 19.97 6.16
CA CYS A 88 -7.37 19.73 5.18
C CYS A 88 -7.00 18.81 4.02
N SER A 89 -5.78 18.25 4.04
CA SER A 89 -5.22 17.32 3.02
C SER A 89 -5.22 17.86 1.59
N ARG A 90 -5.45 19.17 1.38
CA ARG A 90 -5.34 19.79 0.06
C ARG A 90 -3.87 19.97 -0.31
N VAL A 91 -3.54 19.74 -1.57
CA VAL A 91 -2.20 20.03 -2.12
C VAL A 91 -1.87 21.52 -1.93
N LEU A 92 -0.68 21.80 -1.41
CA LEU A 92 -0.15 23.14 -1.12
C LEU A 92 0.40 23.81 -2.38
N VAL A 93 -0.42 23.91 -3.42
CA VAL A 93 -0.06 24.54 -4.70
C VAL A 93 -1.17 25.52 -5.07
N ASP A 94 -0.78 26.67 -5.65
CA ASP A 94 -1.72 27.66 -6.17
C ASP A 94 -2.66 27.06 -7.24
N GLU A 95 -3.91 27.52 -7.29
CA GLU A 95 -4.92 26.97 -8.19
C GLU A 95 -4.56 27.11 -9.68
N LYS A 96 -3.89 28.21 -10.08
CA LYS A 96 -3.44 28.36 -11.48
C LYS A 96 -2.41 27.29 -11.84
N LEU A 97 -1.45 27.08 -10.94
CA LEU A 97 -0.38 26.11 -11.14
C LEU A 97 -0.89 24.68 -11.08
N ARG A 98 -1.83 24.38 -10.16
CA ARG A 98 -2.52 23.10 -10.06
C ARG A 98 -3.22 22.72 -11.37
N LYS A 99 -3.97 23.66 -11.98
CA LYS A 99 -4.65 23.44 -13.27
C LYS A 99 -3.65 23.12 -14.39
N SER A 100 -2.52 23.84 -14.44
CA SER A 100 -1.44 23.59 -15.40
C SER A 100 -0.84 22.18 -15.24
N TYR A 101 -0.54 21.78 -14.00
CA TYR A 101 -0.01 20.45 -13.71
C TYR A 101 -0.99 19.33 -14.05
N LEU A 102 -2.28 19.49 -13.71
CA LEU A 102 -3.30 18.50 -14.06
C LEU A 102 -3.43 18.31 -15.58
N LYS A 103 -3.36 19.39 -16.36
CA LYS A 103 -3.39 19.32 -17.84
C LYS A 103 -2.21 18.50 -18.38
N ARG A 104 -0.99 18.73 -17.86
CA ARG A 104 0.21 17.98 -18.25
C ARG A 104 0.14 16.51 -17.83
N MET A 105 -0.29 16.22 -16.59
CA MET A 105 -0.37 14.85 -16.05
C MET A 105 -1.45 13.99 -16.75
N ARG A 106 -2.58 14.60 -17.13
CA ARG A 106 -3.69 13.90 -17.80
C ARG A 106 -3.48 13.70 -19.29
N ASN A 107 -2.43 14.28 -19.88
CA ASN A 107 -2.14 14.12 -21.30
C ASN A 107 -1.77 12.65 -21.59
N PRO A 108 -2.55 11.92 -22.41
CA PRO A 108 -2.28 10.52 -22.73
C PRO A 108 -0.97 10.32 -23.48
N ARG A 109 -0.53 11.33 -24.24
CA ARG A 109 0.71 11.30 -25.04
C ARG A 109 1.98 11.57 -24.25
N THR A 110 1.88 11.80 -22.94
CA THR A 110 3.06 12.09 -22.12
C THR A 110 3.68 10.79 -21.61
N GLU A 111 4.94 10.59 -22.00
CA GLU A 111 5.78 9.48 -21.57
C GLU A 111 5.84 9.33 -20.04
N PRO A 112 5.87 8.09 -19.51
CA PRO A 112 5.96 7.84 -18.07
C PRO A 112 7.16 8.56 -17.39
N LEU A 113 8.32 8.59 -18.05
CA LEU A 113 9.50 9.27 -17.53
C LEU A 113 9.27 10.79 -17.35
N LYS A 114 8.60 11.43 -18.33
CA LYS A 114 8.23 12.85 -18.24
C LYS A 114 7.20 13.11 -17.13
N LYS A 115 6.30 12.15 -16.85
CA LYS A 115 5.38 12.25 -15.69
C LYS A 115 6.14 12.17 -14.37
N ASN A 116 7.17 11.32 -14.28
CA ASN A 116 8.02 11.21 -13.10
C ASN A 116 8.85 12.49 -12.87
N GLU A 117 9.41 13.07 -13.93
CA GLU A 117 10.09 14.37 -13.87
C GLU A 117 9.13 15.47 -13.39
N LEU A 118 7.91 15.49 -13.93
CA LEU A 118 6.87 16.44 -13.52
C LEU A 118 6.48 16.26 -12.05
N MET A 119 6.37 15.02 -11.57
CA MET A 119 6.13 14.74 -10.16
C MET A 119 7.27 15.29 -9.29
N LYS A 120 8.53 15.07 -9.67
CA LYS A 120 9.69 15.66 -8.96
C LYS A 120 9.67 17.19 -8.98
N GLU A 121 9.26 17.81 -10.09
CA GLU A 121 9.07 19.26 -10.21
C GLU A 121 8.03 19.77 -9.19
N ILE A 122 6.88 19.09 -9.10
CA ILE A 122 5.78 19.43 -8.18
C ILE A 122 6.25 19.30 -6.73
N VAL A 123 6.91 18.18 -6.38
CA VAL A 123 7.43 17.94 -5.04
C VAL A 123 8.46 19.01 -4.67
N LYS A 124 9.38 19.36 -5.58
CA LYS A 124 10.38 20.42 -5.36
C LYS A 124 9.73 21.78 -5.11
N LYS A 125 8.64 22.13 -5.81
CA LYS A 125 7.93 23.38 -5.56
C LYS A 125 7.20 23.37 -4.22
N CYS A 126 6.55 22.26 -3.88
CA CYS A 126 5.89 22.12 -2.59
C CYS A 126 6.90 22.17 -1.43
N SER A 127 8.05 21.52 -1.60
CA SER A 127 9.12 21.55 -0.61
C SER A 127 9.86 22.89 -0.58
N SER A 128 10.09 23.58 -1.70
CA SER A 128 10.64 24.95 -1.64
C SER A 128 9.69 25.92 -0.94
N MET A 129 8.38 25.68 -1.04
CA MET A 129 7.41 26.41 -0.23
C MET A 129 7.53 26.01 1.26
N ALA A 130 7.72 24.73 1.58
CA ALA A 130 7.73 24.20 2.96
C ALA A 130 9.08 24.22 3.71
N SER A 131 10.23 24.23 3.04
CA SER A 131 11.56 23.98 3.62
C SER A 131 12.25 25.23 4.16
N SER A 132 11.64 26.41 4.01
CA SER A 132 12.24 27.68 4.46
C SER A 132 11.27 28.62 5.18
N LYS A 133 9.96 28.38 5.06
CA LYS A 133 8.93 29.22 5.68
C LYS A 133 7.67 28.39 5.88
N ALA A 134 7.05 28.50 7.06
CA ALA A 134 5.78 27.83 7.32
C ALA A 134 4.74 28.25 6.25
N VAL A 135 4.10 27.28 5.61
CA VAL A 135 3.21 27.54 4.47
C VAL A 135 1.78 27.63 4.96
N LYS A 136 1.17 28.81 4.82
CA LYS A 136 -0.26 28.98 5.08
C LYS A 136 -1.08 28.29 3.98
N CYS A 137 -1.96 27.36 4.36
CA CYS A 137 -2.86 26.72 3.41
C CYS A 137 -3.85 27.76 2.83
N LEU A 138 -3.91 27.88 1.51
CA LEU A 138 -4.84 28.76 0.81
C LEU A 138 -6.33 28.38 1.00
N ARG A 139 -6.62 27.17 1.48
CA ARG A 139 -7.99 26.69 1.71
C ARG A 139 -8.47 26.93 3.14
N CYS A 140 -7.71 26.44 4.13
CA CYS A 140 -8.14 26.45 5.54
C CYS A 140 -7.34 27.39 6.43
N GLY A 141 -6.30 28.05 5.91
CA GLY A 141 -5.47 28.97 6.70
C GLY A 141 -4.48 28.31 7.67
N TYR A 142 -4.47 26.98 7.79
CA TYR A 142 -3.54 26.24 8.64
C TYR A 142 -2.08 26.46 8.22
N MET A 143 -1.19 26.62 9.21
CA MET A 143 0.26 26.77 9.00
C MET A 143 0.93 25.40 8.94
N ASN A 144 1.54 25.09 7.79
CA ASN A 144 2.12 23.77 7.48
C ASN A 144 3.63 23.76 7.56
#